data_AF-A0A5M8SXS0-F1
#
_entry.id   AF-A0A5M8SXS0-F1
#
_cell.length_a   1.000
_cell.length_b   1.000
_cell.length_c   1.000
_cell.angle_alpha   90.00
_cell.angle_beta   90.00
_cell.angle_gamma   90.00
#
_symmetry.space_group_name_H-M   'P 1'
#
loop_
_entity.id
_entity.type
_entity.pdbx_description
1 polymer ?
#
loop_
_entity_poly.entity_id
_entity_poly.type
_entity_poly.pdbx_seq_one_letter_code
_entity_poly.pdbx_strand_id
1 'polypeptide(L)'
;MKKEASNFSAPGGAPGEKTEFSLIPPATLETIYGNLLKARVLEARIGRGKAVRDAGWDAVKASSAAVLMDTRAEDLVIAAAEIPIARLIRGEKATAVVRTRETREESARQLLHAVGTALASRTKKDGRVVIALWRDAEEQLWRDVQEMARAHTLPLILVCPVSEPVKDGRNLEPGTELPRIIVDGYDAVAVYRVAHEAIDRARRDRGATLIECASFRVKGQPGRHGDAVVNMERYLRGKNLLRRGMRREIEESFAGELRPPLSAKRPRR
;
A
#
# COMPACT_ATOMS: atom_id res chain seq x y z
N MET A 1 44.28 -49.69 6.04
CA MET A 1 43.09 -48.89 5.67
C MET A 1 43.23 -47.50 6.28
N LYS A 2 43.84 -46.56 5.55
CA LYS A 2 43.96 -45.15 5.92
C LYS A 2 42.93 -44.38 5.07
N LYS A 3 42.07 -43.59 5.72
CA LYS A 3 41.05 -42.76 5.05
C LYS A 3 41.71 -41.50 4.49
N GLU A 4 41.55 -41.27 3.19
CA GLU A 4 41.85 -40.01 2.53
C GLU A 4 40.80 -38.96 2.94
N ALA A 5 41.27 -37.80 3.39
CA ALA A 5 40.44 -36.61 3.58
C ALA A 5 40.58 -35.75 2.30
N SER A 6 39.49 -35.60 1.57
CA SER A 6 39.42 -34.76 0.39
C SER A 6 39.33 -33.28 0.81
N ASN A 7 40.39 -32.52 0.51
CA ASN A 7 40.39 -31.07 0.59
C ASN A 7 39.52 -30.48 -0.52
N PHE A 8 38.36 -29.93 -0.17
CA PHE A 8 37.55 -29.13 -1.09
C PHE A 8 37.89 -27.64 -0.88
N SER A 9 38.72 -27.08 -1.76
CA SER A 9 39.03 -25.65 -1.79
C SER A 9 37.89 -24.91 -2.50
N ALA A 10 37.22 -23.99 -1.80
CA ALA A 10 36.28 -23.06 -2.42
C ALA A 10 37.05 -22.03 -3.28
N PRO A 11 36.53 -21.61 -4.46
CA PRO A 11 37.19 -20.59 -5.27
C PRO A 11 37.01 -19.21 -4.63
N GLY A 12 38.13 -18.49 -4.50
CA GLY A 12 38.20 -17.16 -3.91
C GLY A 12 37.48 -16.10 -4.76
N GLY A 13 36.49 -15.44 -4.15
CA GLY A 13 35.89 -14.21 -4.65
C GLY A 13 36.67 -12.99 -4.17
N ALA A 14 36.85 -12.00 -5.06
CA ALA A 14 37.60 -10.78 -4.83
C ALA A 14 37.04 -9.95 -3.63
N PRO A 15 37.91 -9.26 -2.86
CA PRO A 15 37.47 -8.43 -1.74
C PRO A 15 37.07 -7.04 -2.25
N GLY A 16 35.78 -6.66 -2.20
CA GLY A 16 35.44 -5.25 -2.48
C GLY A 16 34.00 -4.80 -2.66
N GLU A 17 33.03 -5.65 -2.97
CA GLU A 17 31.62 -5.23 -3.01
C GLU A 17 30.83 -5.98 -1.95
N LYS A 18 30.50 -5.29 -0.85
CA LYS A 18 29.39 -5.73 -0.01
C LYS A 18 28.12 -5.51 -0.84
N THR A 19 27.77 -6.48 -1.67
CA THR A 19 26.46 -6.52 -2.32
C THR A 19 25.46 -6.67 -1.18
N GLU A 20 24.90 -5.54 -0.74
CA GLU A 20 23.97 -5.50 0.37
C GLU A 20 22.72 -6.27 -0.07
N PHE A 21 22.56 -7.48 0.46
CA PHE A 21 21.43 -8.34 0.10
C PHE A 21 20.14 -7.68 0.60
N SER A 22 19.41 -7.03 -0.31
CA SER A 22 18.07 -6.51 -0.07
C SER A 22 17.07 -7.56 -0.55
N LEU A 23 16.22 -8.06 0.36
CA LEU A 23 15.11 -8.95 0.03
C LEU A 23 14.07 -8.27 -0.90
N ILE A 24 14.12 -6.94 -1.01
CA ILE A 24 13.25 -6.15 -1.87
C ILE A 24 14.09 -5.64 -3.05
N PRO A 25 13.66 -5.88 -4.32
CA PRO A 25 14.37 -5.38 -5.49
C PRO A 25 14.52 -3.85 -5.47
N PRO A 26 15.67 -3.29 -5.87
CA PRO A 26 15.88 -1.85 -5.94
C PRO A 26 14.80 -1.11 -6.76
N ALA A 27 14.38 -1.67 -7.90
CA ALA A 27 13.33 -1.09 -8.74
C ALA A 27 11.97 -0.98 -8.02
N THR A 28 11.64 -1.94 -7.16
CA THR A 28 10.44 -1.89 -6.32
C THR A 28 10.52 -0.73 -5.33
N LEU A 29 11.67 -0.56 -4.67
CA LEU A 29 11.90 0.54 -3.74
C LEU A 29 11.84 1.91 -4.44
N GLU A 30 12.46 2.04 -5.62
CA GLU A 30 12.39 3.26 -6.43
C GLU A 30 10.95 3.58 -6.86
N THR A 31 10.15 2.56 -7.21
CA THR A 31 8.75 2.74 -7.60
C THR A 31 7.87 3.16 -6.43
N ILE A 32 8.04 2.54 -5.25
CA ILE A 32 7.35 2.96 -4.01
C ILE A 32 7.66 4.42 -3.71
N TYR A 33 8.94 4.82 -3.81
CA TYR A 33 9.35 6.21 -3.60
C TYR A 33 8.72 7.16 -4.62
N GLY A 34 8.70 6.79 -5.90
CA GLY A 34 8.02 7.57 -6.94
C GLY A 34 6.53 7.76 -6.65
N ASN A 35 5.84 6.70 -6.24
CA ASN A 35 4.42 6.75 -5.88
C ASN A 35 4.16 7.65 -4.66
N LEU A 36 5.03 7.60 -3.64
CA LEU A 36 4.97 8.49 -2.49
C LEU A 36 5.10 9.97 -2.87
N LEU A 37 6.04 10.30 -3.77
CA LEU A 37 6.22 11.67 -4.27
C LEU A 37 5.03 12.13 -5.12
N LYS A 38 4.52 11.27 -6.01
CA LYS A 38 3.30 11.56 -6.78
C LYS A 38 2.11 11.84 -5.86
N ALA A 39 1.95 11.05 -4.80
CA ALA A 39 0.90 11.26 -3.80
C ALA A 39 1.03 12.61 -3.10
N ARG A 40 2.27 13.02 -2.76
CA ARG A 40 2.56 14.33 -2.15
C ARG A 40 2.22 15.49 -3.09
N VAL A 41 2.58 15.41 -4.37
CA VAL A 41 2.24 16.44 -5.37
C VAL A 41 0.73 16.51 -5.58
N LEU A 42 0.06 15.37 -5.66
CA LEU A 42 -1.40 15.29 -5.81
C LEU A 42 -2.13 15.92 -4.61
N GLU A 43 -1.65 15.66 -3.38
CA GLU A 43 -2.17 16.28 -2.15
C GLU A 43 -2.09 17.81 -2.21
N ALA A 44 -0.95 18.35 -2.64
CA ALA A 44 -0.76 19.80 -2.76
C ALA A 44 -1.77 20.45 -3.74
N ARG A 45 -2.28 19.67 -4.71
CA ARG A 45 -3.25 20.12 -5.73
C ARG A 45 -4.70 20.05 -5.28
N ILE A 46 -5.08 19.00 -4.54
CA ILE A 46 -6.46 18.79 -4.05
C ILE A 46 -6.82 19.83 -2.97
N GLY A 47 -5.81 20.34 -2.25
CA GLY A 47 -6.00 21.32 -1.19
C GLY A 47 -6.41 20.66 0.13
N ARG A 48 -5.81 21.12 1.23
CA ARG A 48 -6.02 20.53 2.56
C ARG A 48 -7.32 21.04 3.18
N GLY A 49 -8.35 20.19 3.24
CA GLY A 49 -9.37 20.30 4.30
C GLY A 49 -8.70 20.24 5.68
N LYS A 50 -9.18 21.00 6.66
CA LYS A 50 -8.56 21.11 8.00
C LYS A 50 -8.42 19.74 8.69
N ALA A 51 -9.35 18.81 8.47
CA ALA A 51 -9.37 17.47 9.04
C ALA A 51 -8.28 16.51 8.50
N VAL A 52 -7.75 16.73 7.30
CA VAL A 52 -6.73 15.86 6.66
C VAL A 52 -5.32 16.12 7.22
N ARG A 53 -5.09 17.30 7.80
CA ARG A 53 -3.76 17.71 8.33
C ARG A 53 -3.36 16.98 9.61
N ASP A 54 -4.34 16.49 10.38
CA ASP A 54 -4.11 16.00 11.75
C ASP A 54 -4.18 14.47 11.89
N ALA A 55 -4.62 13.73 10.86
CA ALA A 55 -5.12 12.35 10.98
C ALA A 55 -4.45 11.30 10.07
N GLY A 56 -3.10 11.25 10.00
CA GLY A 56 -2.43 10.07 9.42
C GLY A 56 -2.44 9.98 7.88
N TRP A 57 -2.66 11.09 7.17
CA TRP A 57 -2.64 11.11 5.70
C TRP A 57 -1.33 10.57 5.08
N ASP A 58 -0.20 10.80 5.74
CA ASP A 58 1.09 10.24 5.33
C ASP A 58 1.12 8.71 5.40
N ALA A 59 0.39 8.11 6.34
CA ALA A 59 0.19 6.66 6.39
C ALA A 59 -0.70 6.15 5.26
N VAL A 60 -1.73 6.91 4.85
CA VAL A 60 -2.52 6.59 3.66
C VAL A 60 -1.65 6.55 2.41
N LYS A 61 -0.76 7.53 2.26
CA LYS A 61 0.16 7.61 1.12
C LYS A 61 1.11 6.42 1.09
N ALA A 62 1.79 6.14 2.21
CA ALA A 62 2.72 5.03 2.32
C ALA A 62 2.05 3.68 2.06
N SER A 63 0.93 3.41 2.75
CA SER A 63 0.23 2.15 2.59
C SER A 63 -0.24 1.94 1.16
N SER A 64 -0.87 2.93 0.55
CA SER A 64 -1.39 2.81 -0.82
C SER A 64 -0.30 2.74 -1.87
N ALA A 65 0.84 3.43 -1.66
CA ALA A 65 1.99 3.35 -2.55
C ALA A 65 2.69 1.99 -2.50
N ALA A 66 2.62 1.29 -1.37
CA ALA A 66 3.35 0.06 -1.11
C ALA A 66 2.51 -1.22 -1.32
N VAL A 67 1.25 -1.23 -0.88
CA VAL A 67 0.37 -2.42 -0.94
C VAL A 67 0.15 -2.91 -2.37
N LEU A 68 0.14 -1.99 -3.34
CA LEU A 68 -0.22 -2.30 -4.72
C LEU A 68 0.94 -2.83 -5.57
N MET A 69 2.15 -2.89 -5.00
CA MET A 69 3.37 -3.14 -5.77
C MET A 69 3.44 -4.52 -6.42
N ASP A 70 2.90 -5.56 -5.78
CA ASP A 70 2.90 -6.93 -6.31
C ASP A 70 1.55 -7.33 -6.93
N THR A 71 0.70 -6.33 -7.22
CA THR A 71 -0.54 -6.57 -7.97
C THR A 71 -0.23 -6.83 -9.44
N ARG A 72 -0.95 -7.77 -10.03
CA ARG A 72 -0.96 -8.06 -11.46
C ARG A 72 -2.07 -7.26 -12.15
N ALA A 73 -2.03 -7.22 -13.48
CA ALA A 73 -3.02 -6.52 -14.28
C ALA A 73 -4.44 -7.09 -14.09
N GLU A 74 -4.54 -8.41 -13.91
CA GLU A 74 -5.78 -9.13 -13.69
C GLU A 74 -6.35 -9.05 -12.27
N ASP A 75 -5.57 -8.59 -11.29
CA ASP A 75 -6.06 -8.39 -9.93
C ASP A 75 -6.97 -7.17 -9.83
N LEU A 76 -7.89 -7.23 -8.86
CA LEU A 76 -8.79 -6.13 -8.59
C LEU A 76 -8.32 -5.34 -7.37
N VAL A 77 -8.29 -4.01 -7.52
CA VAL A 77 -8.05 -3.08 -6.42
C VAL A 77 -9.28 -2.21 -6.30
N ILE A 78 -9.93 -2.28 -5.14
CA ILE A 78 -11.03 -1.40 -4.76
C ILE A 78 -10.50 -0.46 -3.68
N ALA A 79 -10.60 0.84 -3.93
CA ALA A 79 -10.10 1.85 -3.01
C ALA A 79 -11.14 2.96 -2.86
N ALA A 80 -11.44 3.30 -1.61
CA ALA A 80 -12.28 4.44 -1.27
C ALA A 80 -11.79 5.72 -1.98
N ALA A 81 -12.69 6.62 -2.36
CA ALA A 81 -12.33 7.84 -3.11
C ALA A 81 -11.36 8.76 -2.34
N GLU A 82 -11.33 8.62 -1.02
CA GLU A 82 -10.41 9.32 -0.12
C GLU A 82 -8.96 8.78 -0.21
N ILE A 83 -8.70 7.79 -1.06
CA ILE A 83 -7.38 7.17 -1.28
C ILE A 83 -6.94 7.43 -2.74
N PRO A 84 -6.64 8.69 -3.10
CA PRO A 84 -6.47 9.10 -4.49
C PRO A 84 -5.25 8.48 -5.18
N ILE A 85 -4.19 8.17 -4.43
CA ILE A 85 -2.98 7.58 -5.00
C ILE A 85 -3.20 6.14 -5.49
N ALA A 86 -4.02 5.34 -4.81
CA ALA A 86 -4.32 3.97 -5.23
C ALA A 86 -4.97 3.96 -6.62
N ARG A 87 -5.90 4.90 -6.84
CA ARG A 87 -6.60 5.10 -8.12
C ARG A 87 -5.66 5.55 -9.23
N LEU A 88 -4.74 6.48 -8.92
CA LEU A 88 -3.70 6.91 -9.86
C LEU A 88 -2.76 5.76 -10.26
N ILE A 89 -2.31 4.94 -9.29
CA ILE A 89 -1.46 3.77 -9.55
C ILE A 89 -2.16 2.78 -10.50
N ARG A 90 -3.49 2.68 -10.42
CA ARG A 90 -4.31 1.86 -11.32
C ARG A 90 -4.59 2.50 -12.69
N GLY A 91 -4.02 3.66 -12.98
CA GLY A 91 -4.10 4.32 -14.28
C GLY A 91 -5.29 5.26 -14.43
N GLU A 92 -6.01 5.58 -13.35
CA GLU A 92 -7.01 6.65 -13.42
C GLU A 92 -6.35 8.00 -13.70
N LYS A 93 -6.96 8.79 -14.58
CA LYS A 93 -6.46 10.14 -14.88
C LYS A 93 -6.51 10.99 -13.62
N ALA A 94 -5.42 11.69 -13.32
CA ALA A 94 -5.33 12.53 -12.13
C ALA A 94 -6.46 13.56 -12.01
N THR A 95 -6.99 14.07 -13.14
CA THR A 95 -8.13 15.00 -13.16
C THR A 95 -9.45 14.38 -12.67
N ALA A 96 -9.64 13.07 -12.84
CA ALA A 96 -10.80 12.34 -12.33
C ALA A 96 -10.67 12.09 -10.82
N VAL A 97 -9.47 11.69 -10.39
CA VAL A 97 -9.14 11.42 -8.98
C VAL A 97 -9.39 12.65 -8.09
N VAL A 98 -9.00 13.85 -8.55
CA VAL A 98 -9.14 15.11 -7.79
C VAL A 98 -10.61 15.50 -7.52
N ARG A 99 -11.57 15.02 -8.33
CA ARG A 99 -12.96 15.50 -8.30
C ARG A 99 -13.94 14.57 -7.60
N THR A 100 -13.50 13.38 -7.18
CA THR A 100 -14.41 12.41 -6.59
C THR A 100 -14.65 12.71 -5.11
N ARG A 101 -15.91 12.69 -4.70
CA ARG A 101 -16.32 12.57 -3.30
C ARG A 101 -17.11 11.27 -3.16
N GLU A 102 -16.96 10.62 -2.02
CA GLU A 102 -17.60 9.35 -1.74
C GLU A 102 -18.39 9.45 -0.43
N THR A 103 -19.56 8.84 -0.41
CA THR A 103 -20.40 8.72 0.79
C THR A 103 -20.04 7.45 1.54
N ARG A 104 -20.41 7.36 2.82
CA ARG A 104 -20.21 6.14 3.62
C ARG A 104 -20.92 4.92 3.01
N GLU A 105 -22.10 5.15 2.42
CA GLU A 105 -22.86 4.11 1.74
C GLU A 105 -22.12 3.58 0.50
N GLU A 106 -21.53 4.45 -0.30
CA GLU A 106 -20.75 4.04 -1.47
C GLU A 106 -19.49 3.25 -1.07
N SER A 107 -18.82 3.68 0.00
CA SER A 107 -17.69 2.95 0.59
C SER A 107 -18.08 1.54 1.07
N ALA A 108 -19.25 1.40 1.70
CA ALA A 108 -19.80 0.10 2.09
C ALA A 108 -20.12 -0.79 0.88
N ARG A 109 -20.75 -0.23 -0.17
CA ARG A 109 -21.04 -0.95 -1.42
C ARG A 109 -19.77 -1.45 -2.10
N GLN A 110 -18.71 -0.64 -2.11
CA GLN A 110 -17.40 -1.03 -2.63
C GLN A 110 -16.78 -2.19 -1.84
N LEU A 111 -16.87 -2.17 -0.51
CA LEU A 111 -16.38 -3.27 0.31
C LEU A 111 -17.14 -4.57 0.02
N LEU A 112 -18.46 -4.51 -0.12
CA LEU A 112 -19.27 -5.67 -0.54
C LEU A 112 -18.92 -6.15 -1.94
N HIS A 113 -18.66 -5.22 -2.88
CA HIS A 113 -18.19 -5.56 -4.23
C HIS A 113 -16.85 -6.32 -4.16
N ALA A 114 -15.94 -5.91 -3.27
CA ALA A 114 -14.65 -6.58 -3.08
C ALA A 114 -14.85 -8.05 -2.67
N VAL A 115 -15.71 -8.28 -1.67
CA VAL A 115 -16.04 -9.63 -1.18
C VAL A 115 -16.67 -10.47 -2.28
N GLY A 116 -17.67 -9.94 -2.99
CA GLY A 116 -18.33 -10.65 -4.09
C GLY A 116 -17.36 -11.00 -5.22
N THR A 117 -16.43 -10.11 -5.54
CA THR A 117 -15.42 -10.36 -6.59
C THR A 117 -14.40 -11.41 -6.14
N ALA A 118 -13.96 -11.36 -4.88
CA ALA A 118 -13.05 -12.36 -4.34
C ALA A 118 -13.72 -13.74 -4.31
N LEU A 119 -15.01 -13.81 -3.97
CA LEU A 119 -15.80 -15.04 -4.04
C LEU A 119 -15.92 -15.56 -5.48
N ALA A 120 -16.16 -14.68 -6.45
CA ALA A 120 -16.19 -15.06 -7.86
C ALA A 120 -14.85 -15.60 -8.34
N SER A 121 -13.74 -14.94 -8.00
CA SER A 121 -12.38 -15.40 -8.32
C SER A 121 -12.08 -16.76 -7.69
N ARG A 122 -12.42 -16.94 -6.41
CA ARG A 122 -12.30 -18.22 -5.69
C ARG A 122 -13.09 -19.33 -6.36
N THR A 123 -14.31 -19.04 -6.78
CA THR A 123 -15.20 -20.02 -7.44
C THR A 123 -14.67 -20.40 -8.82
N LYS A 124 -14.15 -19.43 -9.58
CA LYS A 124 -13.56 -19.63 -10.91
C LYS A 124 -12.16 -20.24 -10.88
N LYS A 125 -11.47 -20.20 -9.74
CA LYS A 125 -10.06 -20.62 -9.58
C LYS A 125 -9.13 -19.93 -10.58
N ASP A 126 -9.34 -18.63 -10.79
CA ASP A 126 -8.59 -17.85 -11.78
C ASP A 126 -7.28 -17.24 -11.24
N GLY A 127 -6.93 -17.50 -9.97
CA GLY A 127 -5.67 -17.09 -9.35
C GLY A 127 -5.53 -15.58 -9.09
N ARG A 128 -6.62 -14.82 -9.26
CA ARG A 128 -6.66 -13.38 -9.01
C ARG A 128 -6.79 -13.11 -7.52
N VAL A 129 -6.23 -11.99 -7.09
CA VAL A 129 -6.47 -11.45 -5.74
C VAL A 129 -7.27 -10.17 -5.80
N VAL A 130 -8.02 -9.91 -4.73
CA VAL A 130 -8.73 -8.66 -4.54
C VAL A 130 -8.10 -7.91 -3.38
N ILE A 131 -7.77 -6.64 -3.57
CA ILE A 131 -7.31 -5.74 -2.52
C ILE A 131 -8.38 -4.69 -2.28
N ALA A 132 -8.86 -4.59 -1.05
CA ALA A 132 -9.80 -3.55 -0.64
C ALA A 132 -9.10 -2.58 0.33
N LEU A 133 -8.87 -1.35 -0.12
CA LEU A 133 -8.39 -0.26 0.73
C LEU A 133 -9.60 0.53 1.22
N TRP A 134 -9.77 0.54 2.54
CA TRP A 134 -10.98 1.04 3.18
C TRP A 134 -10.63 1.62 4.55
N ARG A 135 -11.38 2.65 4.98
CA ARG A 135 -11.10 3.34 6.26
C ARG A 135 -11.99 2.87 7.39
N ASP A 136 -13.31 2.90 7.18
CA ASP A 136 -14.28 2.57 8.22
C ASP A 136 -15.62 2.06 7.66
N ALA A 137 -16.24 1.14 8.37
CA ALA A 137 -17.45 0.41 8.02
C ALA A 137 -18.24 0.22 9.31
N GLU A 138 -19.54 0.06 9.16
CA GLU A 138 -20.37 -0.31 10.29
C GLU A 138 -19.97 -1.68 10.85
N GLU A 139 -20.16 -1.88 12.15
CA GLU A 139 -19.70 -3.08 12.85
C GLU A 139 -20.31 -4.37 12.29
N GLN A 140 -21.62 -4.37 12.00
CA GLN A 140 -22.29 -5.55 11.44
C GLN A 140 -21.74 -5.91 10.06
N LEU A 141 -21.63 -4.91 9.17
CA LEU A 141 -21.02 -5.09 7.86
C LEU A 141 -19.58 -5.63 7.98
N TRP A 142 -18.81 -5.12 8.92
CA TRP A 142 -17.44 -5.58 9.16
C TRP A 142 -17.39 -7.05 9.62
N ARG A 143 -18.30 -7.48 10.50
CA ARG A 143 -18.41 -8.89 10.91
C ARG A 143 -18.79 -9.78 9.72
N ASP A 144 -19.77 -9.37 8.93
CA ASP A 144 -20.23 -10.13 7.75
C ASP A 144 -19.12 -10.29 6.70
N VAL A 145 -18.36 -9.22 6.44
CA VAL A 145 -17.21 -9.24 5.52
C VAL A 145 -16.15 -10.24 5.98
N GLN A 146 -15.78 -10.22 7.26
CA GLN A 146 -14.78 -11.13 7.80
C GLN A 146 -15.26 -12.58 7.78
N GLU A 147 -16.52 -12.82 8.13
CA GLU A 147 -17.10 -14.15 8.11
C GLU A 147 -17.12 -14.73 6.69
N MET A 148 -17.58 -13.96 5.71
CA MET A 148 -17.54 -14.36 4.30
C MET A 148 -16.12 -14.63 3.81
N ALA A 149 -15.17 -13.76 4.16
CA ALA A 149 -13.77 -13.92 3.79
C ALA A 149 -13.15 -15.20 4.36
N ARG A 150 -13.46 -15.51 5.62
CA ARG A 150 -12.98 -16.68 6.35
C ARG A 150 -13.64 -17.97 5.85
N ALA A 151 -14.97 -18.02 5.86
CA ALA A 151 -15.76 -19.20 5.51
C ALA A 151 -15.46 -19.71 4.09
N HIS A 152 -15.17 -18.80 3.16
CA HIS A 152 -14.88 -19.15 1.77
C HIS A 152 -13.39 -19.13 1.42
N THR A 153 -12.49 -18.87 2.38
CA THR A 153 -11.04 -18.78 2.14
C THR A 153 -10.75 -17.83 0.97
N LEU A 154 -11.34 -16.64 1.01
CA LEU A 154 -11.33 -15.72 -0.13
C LEU A 154 -9.91 -15.20 -0.42
N PRO A 155 -9.52 -15.02 -1.70
CA PRO A 155 -8.26 -14.38 -2.09
C PRO A 155 -8.37 -12.85 -1.93
N LEU A 156 -8.57 -12.39 -0.68
CA LEU A 156 -8.91 -11.01 -0.33
C LEU A 156 -7.88 -10.43 0.65
N ILE A 157 -7.33 -9.26 0.34
CA ILE A 157 -6.52 -8.47 1.27
C ILE A 157 -7.33 -7.23 1.66
N LEU A 158 -7.69 -7.15 2.94
CA LEU A 158 -8.36 -6.00 3.53
C LEU A 158 -7.29 -5.06 4.12
N VAL A 159 -7.25 -3.81 3.68
CA VAL A 159 -6.23 -2.85 4.11
C VAL A 159 -6.90 -1.64 4.72
N CYS A 160 -6.61 -1.40 5.99
CA CYS A 160 -6.96 -0.16 6.68
C CYS A 160 -5.75 0.79 6.65
N PRO A 161 -5.74 1.82 5.78
CA PRO A 161 -4.58 2.67 5.52
C PRO A 161 -4.29 3.68 6.63
N VAL A 162 -5.28 3.93 7.50
CA VAL A 162 -5.14 4.64 8.77
C VAL A 162 -5.98 3.92 9.79
N SER A 163 -5.32 3.27 10.74
CA SER A 163 -5.94 2.75 11.94
C SER A 163 -5.44 3.59 13.13
N GLU A 164 -6.36 4.08 13.97
CA GLU A 164 -5.94 4.44 15.33
C GLU A 164 -5.49 3.14 16.01
N PRO A 165 -4.40 3.14 16.81
CA PRO A 165 -4.09 1.98 17.62
C PRO A 165 -5.30 1.73 18.52
N VAL A 166 -6.11 0.76 18.11
CA VAL A 166 -7.39 0.41 18.71
C VAL A 166 -7.13 0.15 20.18
N LYS A 167 -7.66 1.03 21.05
CA LYS A 167 -7.51 0.89 22.50
C LYS A 167 -8.28 -0.30 23.07
N ASP A 168 -9.32 -0.74 22.39
CA ASP A 168 -10.09 -1.92 22.76
C ASP A 168 -10.57 -2.58 21.48
N GLY A 169 -10.22 -3.87 21.33
CA GLY A 169 -10.52 -4.66 20.15
C GLY A 169 -11.91 -4.38 19.61
N ARG A 170 -12.01 -4.36 18.28
CA ARG A 170 -13.22 -4.89 17.66
C ARG A 170 -13.31 -6.33 18.18
N ASN A 171 -14.00 -6.51 19.30
CA ASN A 171 -14.05 -7.76 20.05
C ASN A 171 -14.74 -8.78 19.14
N LEU A 172 -13.92 -9.51 18.40
CA LEU A 172 -14.34 -10.67 17.65
C LEU A 172 -14.21 -11.86 18.59
N GLU A 173 -15.17 -12.77 18.48
CA GLU A 173 -15.09 -14.05 19.17
C GLU A 173 -13.76 -14.74 18.77
N PRO A 174 -12.95 -15.21 19.74
CA PRO A 174 -11.71 -15.90 19.45
C PRO A 174 -11.91 -17.00 18.40
N GLY A 175 -11.13 -16.97 17.31
CA GLY A 175 -11.23 -17.93 16.20
C GLY A 175 -12.11 -17.50 15.02
N THR A 176 -12.80 -16.35 15.12
CA THR A 176 -13.53 -15.75 13.98
C THR A 176 -12.69 -14.71 13.20
N GLU A 177 -11.48 -14.43 13.68
CA GLU A 177 -10.62 -13.39 13.13
C GLU A 177 -9.89 -13.85 11.87
N LEU A 178 -9.79 -12.95 10.90
CA LEU A 178 -8.83 -13.11 9.81
C LEU A 178 -7.40 -12.98 10.36
N PRO A 179 -6.40 -13.58 9.70
CA PRO A 179 -5.00 -13.22 9.93
C PRO A 179 -4.83 -11.70 9.89
N ARG A 180 -4.47 -11.11 11.03
CA ARG A 180 -4.41 -9.66 11.23
C ARG A 180 -2.98 -9.23 11.49
N ILE A 181 -2.51 -8.26 10.71
CA ILE A 181 -1.14 -7.72 10.81
C ILE A 181 -1.22 -6.21 10.98
N ILE A 182 -0.73 -5.73 12.12
CA ILE A 182 -0.57 -4.30 12.39
C ILE A 182 0.83 -3.88 11.96
N VAL A 183 0.93 -2.84 11.15
CA VAL A 183 2.19 -2.32 10.60
C VAL A 183 2.26 -0.82 10.81
N ASP A 184 3.48 -0.27 10.92
CA ASP A 184 3.67 1.18 10.96
C ASP A 184 3.25 1.78 9.62
N GLY A 185 2.16 2.55 9.64
CA GLY A 185 1.62 3.15 8.43
C GLY A 185 2.56 4.15 7.78
N TYR A 186 3.54 4.70 8.49
CA TYR A 186 4.51 5.65 7.95
C TYR A 186 5.77 4.98 7.36
N ASP A 187 5.90 3.66 7.47
CA ASP A 187 6.98 2.87 6.90
C ASP A 187 6.49 2.10 5.67
N ALA A 188 6.64 2.70 4.49
CA ALA A 188 6.23 2.09 3.22
C ALA A 188 6.98 0.77 2.92
N VAL A 189 8.19 0.59 3.44
CA VAL A 189 8.95 -0.65 3.26
C VAL A 189 8.35 -1.75 4.12
N ALA A 190 7.98 -1.45 5.36
CA ALA A 190 7.28 -2.39 6.22
C ALA A 190 5.91 -2.77 5.63
N VAL A 191 5.13 -1.80 5.16
CA VAL A 191 3.84 -2.07 4.52
C VAL A 191 3.99 -2.94 3.28
N TYR A 192 5.00 -2.67 2.44
CA TYR A 192 5.29 -3.51 1.27
C TYR A 192 5.52 -4.97 1.65
N ARG A 193 6.35 -5.24 2.67
CA ARG A 193 6.69 -6.61 3.08
C ARG A 193 5.46 -7.37 3.57
N VAL A 194 4.61 -6.70 4.35
CA VAL A 194 3.35 -7.30 4.83
C VAL A 194 2.39 -7.56 3.68
N ALA A 195 2.25 -6.62 2.75
CA ALA A 195 1.41 -6.78 1.58
C ALA A 195 1.90 -7.88 0.63
N HIS A 196 3.21 -7.98 0.41
CA HIS A 196 3.85 -9.04 -0.38
C HIS A 196 3.45 -10.42 0.13
N GLU A 197 3.63 -10.66 1.43
CA GLU A 197 3.27 -11.94 2.06
C GLU A 197 1.75 -12.18 2.03
N ALA A 198 0.93 -11.15 2.28
CA ALA A 198 -0.52 -11.27 2.23
C ALA A 198 -1.03 -11.63 0.81
N ILE A 199 -0.44 -11.02 -0.22
CA ILE A 199 -0.75 -11.31 -1.63
C ILE A 199 -0.32 -12.73 -1.99
N ASP A 200 0.90 -13.13 -1.64
CA ASP A 200 1.38 -14.50 -1.91
C ASP A 200 0.53 -15.54 -1.18
N ARG A 201 0.17 -15.29 0.08
CA ARG A 201 -0.76 -16.11 0.86
C ARG A 201 -2.11 -16.25 0.17
N ALA A 202 -2.74 -15.15 -0.23
CA ALA A 202 -4.04 -15.14 -0.89
C ALA A 202 -4.00 -15.89 -2.23
N ARG A 203 -2.94 -15.70 -3.03
CA ARG A 203 -2.72 -16.41 -4.30
C ARG A 203 -2.51 -17.91 -4.13
N ARG A 204 -1.91 -18.33 -3.01
CA ARG A 204 -1.73 -19.74 -2.64
C ARG A 204 -2.95 -20.33 -1.96
N ASP A 205 -4.12 -19.69 -2.11
CA ASP A 205 -5.40 -20.18 -1.59
C ASP A 205 -5.42 -20.35 -0.07
N ARG A 206 -4.59 -19.60 0.66
CA ARG A 206 -4.53 -19.62 2.13
C ARG A 206 -5.45 -18.58 2.79
N GLY A 207 -6.35 -18.01 2.00
CA GLY A 207 -7.43 -17.13 2.45
C GLY A 207 -7.00 -15.69 2.72
N ALA A 208 -7.95 -14.94 3.27
CA ALA A 208 -7.85 -13.50 3.40
C ALA A 208 -6.86 -13.05 4.48
N THR A 209 -6.44 -11.79 4.40
CA THR A 209 -5.58 -11.13 5.41
C THR A 209 -6.07 -9.70 5.66
N LEU A 210 -6.05 -9.29 6.93
CA LEU A 210 -6.29 -7.91 7.35
C LEU A 210 -4.96 -7.23 7.67
N ILE A 211 -4.70 -6.11 7.00
CA ILE A 211 -3.53 -5.25 7.24
C ILE A 211 -4.02 -3.93 7.82
N GLU A 212 -3.51 -3.57 8.99
CA GLU A 212 -3.81 -2.28 9.63
C GLU A 212 -2.57 -1.41 9.73
N CYS A 213 -2.63 -0.27 9.06
CA CYS A 213 -1.57 0.73 9.06
C CYS A 213 -1.78 1.68 10.23
N ALA A 214 -1.18 1.33 11.38
CA ALA A 214 -1.32 2.10 12.60
C ALA A 214 -0.41 3.34 12.60
N SER A 215 -0.92 4.43 13.17
CA SER A 215 -0.12 5.64 13.39
C SER A 215 0.58 5.59 14.75
N PHE A 216 1.80 5.08 14.80
CA PHE A 216 2.59 5.04 16.04
C PHE A 216 3.23 6.41 16.32
N ARG A 217 2.56 7.25 17.13
CA ARG A 217 3.20 8.46 17.68
C ARG A 217 4.05 8.09 18.89
N VAL A 218 5.37 8.06 18.73
CA VAL A 218 6.31 7.93 19.86
C VAL A 218 6.28 9.22 20.69
N LYS A 219 5.81 9.17 21.94
CA LYS A 219 5.86 10.30 22.87
C LYS A 219 7.31 10.78 23.02
N GLY A 220 7.55 12.09 22.86
CA GLY A 220 8.86 12.72 23.04
C GLY A 220 9.76 12.78 21.79
N GLN A 221 9.34 12.26 20.63
CA GLN A 221 10.08 12.40 19.37
C GLN A 221 9.25 13.13 18.29
N PRO A 222 9.10 14.47 18.38
CA PRO A 222 8.38 15.24 17.36
C PRO A 222 9.07 15.10 16.00
N GLY A 223 8.29 14.74 14.97
CA GLY A 223 8.71 14.76 13.56
C GLY A 223 9.54 13.57 13.05
N ARG A 224 9.91 12.59 13.90
CA ARG A 224 10.81 11.48 13.48
C ARG A 224 10.15 10.35 12.69
N HIS A 225 8.82 10.24 12.77
CA HIS A 225 8.02 9.13 12.21
C HIS A 225 6.82 9.57 11.38
N GLY A 226 6.56 10.87 11.21
CA GLY A 226 5.31 11.35 10.61
C GLY A 226 5.31 11.54 9.09
N ASP A 227 6.49 11.47 8.45
CA ASP A 227 6.64 11.74 7.02
C ASP A 227 7.18 10.51 6.28
N ALA A 228 6.29 9.87 5.53
CA ALA A 228 6.59 8.65 4.78
C ALA A 228 7.68 8.83 3.72
N VAL A 229 7.75 10.00 3.08
CA VAL A 229 8.78 10.29 2.07
C VAL A 229 10.13 10.42 2.74
N VAL A 230 10.21 11.15 3.86
CA VAL A 230 11.47 11.31 4.61
C VAL A 230 11.98 9.96 5.12
N ASN A 231 11.07 9.11 5.62
CA ASN A 231 11.41 7.75 6.04
C ASN A 231 11.97 6.93 4.86
N MET A 232 11.30 6.98 3.71
CA MET A 232 11.74 6.29 2.50
C MET A 232 13.09 6.81 1.98
N GLU A 233 13.31 8.13 1.98
CA GLU A 233 14.60 8.73 1.58
C GLU A 233 15.73 8.29 2.50
N ARG A 234 15.47 8.18 3.82
CA ARG A 234 16.46 7.65 4.76
C ARG A 234 16.80 6.19 4.44
N TYR A 235 15.79 5.36 4.17
CA TYR A 235 15.98 3.96 3.79
C TYR A 235 16.79 3.84 2.50
N LEU A 236 16.39 4.55 1.45
CA LEU A 236 17.08 4.55 0.15
C LEU A 236 18.53 5.06 0.26
N ARG A 237 18.77 6.10 1.09
CA ARG A 237 20.12 6.61 1.34
C ARG A 237 20.99 5.56 2.04
N GLY A 238 20.44 4.84 3.01
CA GLY A 238 21.12 3.73 3.69
C GLY A 238 21.52 2.61 2.72
N LYS A 239 20.71 2.38 1.67
CA LYS A 239 20.96 1.40 0.61
C LYS A 239 21.77 1.94 -0.58
N ASN A 240 22.25 3.18 -0.54
CA ASN A 240 22.89 3.87 -1.67
C ASN A 240 22.03 3.93 -2.96
N LEU A 241 20.70 3.91 -2.84
CA LEU A 241 19.75 3.95 -3.96
C LEU A 241 19.20 5.36 -4.24
N LEU A 242 19.39 6.31 -3.31
CA LEU A 242 18.89 7.67 -3.47
C LEU A 242 19.85 8.54 -4.29
N ARG A 243 19.54 8.75 -5.57
CA ARG A 243 20.35 9.58 -6.48
C ARG A 243 20.10 11.08 -6.25
N ARG A 244 21.12 11.91 -6.48
CA ARG A 244 20.97 13.37 -6.44
C ARG A 244 19.96 13.81 -7.51
N GLY A 245 19.05 14.71 -7.15
CA GLY A 245 18.05 15.26 -8.09
C GLY A 245 16.82 14.38 -8.34
N MET A 246 16.86 13.09 -8.01
CA MET A 246 15.77 12.12 -8.25
C MET A 246 14.41 12.62 -7.75
N ARG A 247 14.36 13.17 -6.53
CA ARG A 247 13.13 13.75 -5.97
C ARG A 247 12.53 14.82 -6.88
N ARG A 248 13.36 15.79 -7.24
CA ARG A 248 12.95 16.97 -8.01
C ARG A 248 12.48 16.56 -9.39
N GLU A 249 13.20 15.65 -10.04
CA GLU A 249 12.86 15.09 -11.34
C GLU A 249 11.47 14.44 -11.33
N ILE A 250 11.19 13.58 -10.35
CA ILE A 250 9.90 12.90 -10.21
C ILE A 250 8.77 13.89 -9.92
N GLU A 251 8.98 14.80 -8.96
CA GLU A 251 7.99 15.81 -8.57
C GLU A 251 7.66 16.76 -9.74
N GLU A 252 8.67 17.24 -10.48
CA GLU A 252 8.50 18.14 -11.63
C GLU A 252 7.84 17.44 -12.82
N SER A 253 8.27 16.22 -13.14
CA SER A 253 7.69 15.40 -14.20
C SER A 253 6.18 15.19 -13.97
N PHE A 254 5.81 14.73 -12.78
CA PHE A 254 4.41 14.49 -12.44
C PHE A 254 3.61 15.79 -12.32
N ALA A 255 4.18 16.87 -11.76
CA ALA A 255 3.53 18.18 -11.75
C ALA A 255 3.24 18.70 -13.17
N GLY A 256 4.10 18.36 -14.15
CA GLY A 256 3.87 18.60 -15.57
C GLY A 256 2.63 17.88 -16.10
N GLU A 257 2.44 16.60 -15.77
CA GLU A 257 1.27 15.80 -16.14
C GLU A 257 -0.05 16.36 -15.55
N LEU A 258 0.02 16.99 -14.37
CA LEU A 258 -1.13 17.59 -13.70
C LEU A 258 -1.50 18.98 -14.24
N ARG A 259 -0.67 19.59 -15.11
CA ARG A 259 -1.04 20.88 -15.72
C ARG A 259 -2.29 20.67 -16.57
N PRO A 260 -3.30 21.55 -16.47
CA PRO A 260 -4.40 21.50 -17.42
C PRO A 260 -3.83 21.61 -18.83
N PRO A 261 -4.34 20.87 -19.83
CA PRO A 261 -3.99 21.14 -21.22
C PRO A 261 -4.25 22.62 -21.48
N LEU A 262 -3.30 23.31 -22.12
CA LEU A 262 -3.46 24.70 -22.56
C LEU A 262 -4.84 24.81 -23.20
N SER A 263 -5.74 25.53 -22.53
CA SER A 263 -7.15 25.55 -22.90
C SER A 263 -7.27 25.97 -24.36
N ALA A 264 -7.91 25.13 -25.18
CA ALA A 264 -8.57 25.62 -26.38
C ALA A 264 -9.43 26.83 -25.95
N LYS A 265 -9.15 27.98 -26.55
CA LYS A 265 -9.82 29.26 -26.26
C LYS A 265 -11.32 29.01 -26.13
N ARG A 266 -11.90 29.29 -24.95
CA ARG A 266 -13.36 29.41 -24.84
C ARG A 266 -13.81 30.41 -25.91
N PRO A 267 -14.74 30.06 -26.82
CA PRO A 267 -15.32 31.06 -27.70
C PRO A 267 -16.01 32.10 -26.81
N ARG A 268 -15.64 33.37 -26.99
CA ARG A 268 -16.29 34.50 -26.35
C ARG A 268 -17.75 34.47 -26.81
N ARG A 269 -18.67 34.34 -25.85
CA ARG A 269 -20.09 34.67 -26.06
C ARG A 269 -20.23 36.18 -26.02
#